data_AF-A0A926EF50-F1
#
_entry.id   AF-A0A926EF50-F1
#
_cell.length_a   1.000
_cell.length_b   1.000
_cell.length_c   1.000
_cell.angle_alpha   90.00
_cell.angle_beta   90.00
_cell.angle_gamma   90.00
#
_symmetry.space_group_name_H-M   'P 1'
#
loop_
_entity.id
_entity.type
_entity.pdbx_description
1 polymer ?
#
loop_
_entity_poly.entity_id
_entity_poly.type
_entity_poly.pdbx_seq_one_letter_code
_entity_poly.pdbx_strand_id
1 'polypeptide(L)'
;MVILTIMAIGMLIGGWIFPQKWHTYNNKLQVVSIVILIFCMGVNLGSNDDFMSQLPRMGLKGFIFAIIPILLSVGVVYLLTKHLMKERKND
;
A
#
# COMPACT_ATOMS: atom_id res chain seq x y z
N MET A 1 -3.40 -17.62 6.11
CA MET A 1 -4.52 -18.23 5.36
C MET A 1 -5.82 -17.45 5.54
N VAL A 2 -6.29 -17.23 6.78
CA VAL A 2 -7.53 -16.48 7.07
C VAL A 2 -7.61 -15.11 6.37
N ILE A 3 -6.53 -14.32 6.43
CA ILE A 3 -6.49 -12.97 5.84
C ILE A 3 -6.68 -13.01 4.31
N LEU A 4 -6.00 -13.95 3.64
CA LEU A 4 -6.13 -14.14 2.18
C LEU A 4 -7.55 -14.55 1.80
N THR A 5 -8.18 -15.41 2.59
CA THR A 5 -9.57 -15.84 2.38
C THR A 5 -10.54 -14.66 2.51
N ILE A 6 -10.36 -13.80 3.54
CA ILE A 6 -11.21 -12.62 3.75
C ILE A 6 -11.03 -11.62 2.61
N MET A 7 -9.80 -11.40 2.13
CA MET A 7 -9.53 -10.54 0.98
C MET A 7 -10.17 -11.07 -0.31
N ALA A 8 -10.09 -12.39 -0.55
CA ALA A 8 -10.70 -13.02 -1.72
C ALA A 8 -12.23 -12.89 -1.71
N ILE A 9 -12.86 -13.13 -0.55
CA ILE A 9 -14.31 -12.97 -0.37
C ILE A 9 -14.73 -11.51 -0.56
N GLY A 10 -13.97 -10.56 0.02
CA GLY A 10 -14.22 -9.13 -0.13
C GLY A 10 -14.14 -8.65 -1.59
N MET A 11 -13.19 -9.18 -2.37
CA MET A 11 -13.05 -8.86 -3.80
C MET A 11 -14.22 -9.42 -4.63
N LEU A 12 -14.66 -10.66 -4.36
CA LEU A 12 -15.79 -11.30 -5.05
C LEU A 12 -17.11 -10.57 -4.77
N ILE A 13 -17.36 -10.21 -3.51
CA ILE A 13 -18.57 -9.47 -3.11
C ILE A 13 -18.54 -8.05 -3.67
N GLY A 14 -17.38 -7.38 -3.63
CA GLY A 14 -17.19 -6.05 -4.21
C GLY A 14 -17.46 -6.01 -5.72
N GLY A 15 -17.08 -7.06 -6.47
CA GLY A 15 -17.31 -7.14 -7.91
C GLY A 15 -18.76 -7.44 -8.33
N TRP A 16 -19.55 -8.11 -7.48
CA TRP A 16 -20.90 -8.56 -7.84
C TRP A 16 -22.02 -7.60 -7.41
N ILE A 17 -21.80 -6.77 -6.39
CA ILE A 17 -22.88 -6.02 -5.69
C ILE A 17 -22.81 -4.50 -5.86
N PHE A 18 -21.78 -3.92 -6.48
CA PHE A 18 -21.54 -2.47 -6.42
C PHE A 18 -21.96 -1.65 -7.66
N PRO A 19 -23.17 -1.04 -7.68
CA PRO A 19 -23.50 0.00 -8.64
C PRO A 19 -22.76 1.32 -8.34
N GLN A 20 -22.36 2.03 -9.40
CA GLN A 20 -21.51 3.24 -9.42
C GLN A 20 -21.83 4.32 -8.35
N LYS A 21 -23.08 4.39 -7.87
CA LYS A 21 -23.52 5.39 -6.88
C LYS A 21 -23.01 5.14 -5.45
N TRP A 22 -22.70 3.89 -5.08
CA TRP A 22 -22.19 3.53 -3.75
C TRP A 22 -20.67 3.59 -3.64
N HIS A 23 -19.97 3.76 -4.76
CA HIS A 23 -18.52 3.84 -4.81
C HIS A 23 -17.98 5.07 -4.06
N THR A 24 -18.67 6.20 -4.12
CA THR A 24 -18.29 7.42 -3.39
C THR A 24 -18.42 7.27 -1.87
N TYR A 25 -19.47 6.60 -1.40
CA TYR A 25 -19.65 6.32 0.03
C TYR A 25 -18.61 5.32 0.54
N ASN A 26 -18.29 4.30 -0.25
CA ASN A 26 -17.28 3.31 0.12
C ASN A 26 -15.88 3.91 0.10
N ASN A 27 -15.56 4.78 -0.85
CA ASN A 27 -14.31 5.52 -0.83
C ASN A 27 -14.19 6.40 0.43
N LYS A 28 -15.25 7.11 0.82
CA LYS A 28 -15.26 7.89 2.07
C LYS A 28 -15.09 7.01 3.31
N LEU A 29 -15.84 5.91 3.41
CA LEU A 29 -15.71 4.95 4.52
C LEU A 29 -14.30 4.35 4.58
N GLN A 30 -13.75 3.94 3.44
CA GLN A 30 -12.40 3.39 3.34
C GLN A 30 -11.35 4.39 3.83
N VAL A 31 -11.41 5.64 3.38
CA VAL A 31 -10.48 6.69 3.82
C VAL A 31 -10.61 6.93 5.33
N VAL A 32 -11.83 7.02 5.86
CA VAL A 32 -12.06 7.18 7.31
C VAL A 32 -11.48 5.99 8.08
N SER A 33 -11.72 4.76 7.62
CA SER A 33 -11.15 3.56 8.24
C SER A 33 -9.63 3.55 8.19
N ILE A 34 -9.01 3.94 7.07
CA ILE A 34 -7.55 4.04 6.94
C ILE A 34 -7.00 5.06 7.94
N VAL A 35 -7.64 6.23 8.07
CA VAL A 35 -7.21 7.26 9.02
C VAL A 35 -7.27 6.74 10.45
N ILE A 36 -8.37 6.09 10.84
CA ILE A 36 -8.52 5.47 12.17
C ILE A 36 -7.44 4.41 12.39
N LEU A 37 -7.19 3.56 11.39
CA LEU A 37 -6.19 2.48 11.48
C LEU A 37 -4.76 3.02 11.64
N ILE A 38 -4.39 4.04 10.85
CA ILE A 38 -3.09 4.72 10.95
C ILE A 38 -2.95 5.38 12.32
N PHE A 39 -4.01 6.01 12.83
CA PHE A 39 -4.02 6.59 14.17
C PHE A 39 -3.78 5.53 15.25
N CYS A 40 -4.49 4.40 15.20
CA CYS A 40 -4.27 3.28 16.11
C CYS A 40 -2.83 2.74 16.03
N MET A 41 -2.27 2.59 14.83
CA MET A 41 -0.87 2.21 14.66
C MET A 41 0.08 3.23 15.30
N GLY A 42 -0.16 4.53 15.11
CA GLY A 42 0.63 5.60 15.72
C GLY A 42 0.61 5.57 17.25
N VAL A 43 -0.58 5.38 17.86
CA VAL A 43 -0.72 5.23 19.32
C VAL A 43 0.00 3.98 19.82
N ASN A 44 -0.11 2.87 19.10
CA ASN A 44 0.59 1.64 19.45
C ASN A 44 2.11 1.86 19.43
N LEU A 45 2.65 2.48 18.39
CA LEU A 45 4.08 2.79 18.28
C LEU A 45 4.58 3.74 19.38
N GLY A 46 3.77 4.74 19.78
CA GLY A 46 4.09 5.66 20.87
C GLY A 46 4.02 5.05 22.27
N SER A 47 3.17 4.04 22.48
CA SER A 47 3.02 3.34 23.76
C SER A 47 4.05 2.22 23.96
N ASN A 48 4.85 1.89 22.95
CA ASN A 48 5.89 0.86 23.03
C ASN A 48 7.26 1.52 23.29
N ASP A 49 7.76 1.47 24.53
CA ASP A 49 9.09 2.00 24.90
C ASP A 49 10.23 1.32 24.12
N ASP A 50 10.05 0.04 23.77
CA ASP A 50 10.95 -0.70 22.88
C ASP A 50 11.02 -0.09 21.48
N PHE A 51 9.91 0.44 20.96
CA PHE A 51 9.89 1.09 19.65
C PHE A 51 10.60 2.46 19.70
N MET A 52 10.42 3.24 20.77
CA MET A 52 11.11 4.53 20.95
C MET A 52 12.62 4.38 21.16
N SER A 53 13.05 3.37 21.91
CA SER A 53 14.48 3.08 22.11
C SER A 53 15.14 2.46 20.87
N GLN A 54 14.40 1.64 20.10
CA GLN A 54 14.90 1.04 18.87
C GLN A 54 14.63 1.89 17.61
N LEU A 55 13.95 3.02 17.74
CA LEU A 55 13.58 3.93 16.65
C LEU A 55 14.77 4.37 15.79
N PRO A 56 15.97 4.65 16.33
CA PRO A 56 17.15 4.96 15.52
C PRO A 56 17.56 3.77 14.63
N ARG A 57 17.50 2.55 15.17
CA ARG A 57 17.90 1.32 14.47
C ARG A 57 16.84 0.86 13.46
N MET A 58 15.56 0.96 13.82
CA MET A 58 14.43 0.68 12.95
C MET A 58 14.28 1.75 11.87
N GLY A 59 14.55 3.02 12.18
CA GLY A 59 14.57 4.13 11.24
C GLY A 59 15.67 3.99 10.20
N LEU A 60 16.90 3.64 10.61
CA LEU A 60 17.98 3.37 9.66
C LEU A 60 17.65 2.20 8.72
N LYS A 61 17.13 1.10 9.28
CA LYS A 61 16.68 -0.06 8.49
C LYS A 61 15.54 0.34 7.55
N GLY A 62 14.54 1.06 8.06
CA GLY A 62 13.39 1.54 7.29
C GLY A 62 13.79 2.48 6.16
N PHE A 63 14.78 3.34 6.38
CA PHE A 63 15.31 4.24 5.35
C PHE A 63 15.97 3.45 4.20
N ILE A 64 16.79 2.45 4.54
CA ILE A 64 17.39 1.54 3.55
C ILE A 64 16.29 0.74 2.82
N PHE A 65 15.29 0.23 3.55
CA PHE A 65 14.13 -0.45 2.98
C PHE A 65 13.18 0.46 2.21
N ALA A 66 13.27 1.78 2.32
CA ALA A 66 12.55 2.70 1.46
C ALA A 66 13.33 2.94 0.17
N ILE A 67 14.60 3.33 0.28
CA ILE A 67 15.41 3.74 -0.88
C ILE A 67 15.64 2.59 -1.85
N ILE A 68 16.01 1.40 -1.36
CA ILE A 68 16.34 0.26 -2.24
C ILE A 68 15.15 -0.12 -3.15
N PRO A 69 13.95 -0.42 -2.64
CA PRO A 69 12.83 -0.79 -3.49
C PRO A 69 12.28 0.39 -4.30
N ILE A 70 12.40 1.64 -3.84
CA ILE A 70 12.03 2.80 -4.67
C ILE A 70 12.93 2.88 -5.89
N LEU A 71 14.26 2.84 -5.71
CA LEU A 71 15.21 2.89 -6.82
C LEU A 71 15.07 1.68 -7.75
N LEU A 72 14.89 0.49 -7.19
CA LEU A 72 14.67 -0.73 -7.97
C LEU A 72 13.35 -0.66 -8.76
N SER A 73 12.25 -0.24 -8.14
CA SER A 73 10.94 -0.10 -8.78
C SER A 73 10.99 0.92 -9.92
N VAL A 74 11.57 2.10 -9.67
CA VAL A 74 11.74 3.14 -10.71
C VAL A 74 12.64 2.63 -11.85
N GLY A 75 13.74 1.95 -11.53
CA GLY A 75 14.64 1.38 -12.53
C GLY A 75 13.95 0.32 -13.40
N VAL A 76 13.21 -0.59 -12.79
CA VAL A 76 12.43 -1.63 -13.50
C VAL A 76 11.35 -1.00 -14.36
N VAL A 77 10.57 -0.04 -13.83
CA VAL A 77 9.53 0.66 -14.60
C VAL A 77 10.13 1.41 -15.78
N TYR A 78 11.29 2.05 -15.62
CA TYR A 78 11.96 2.76 -16.71
C TYR A 78 12.48 1.80 -17.79
N LEU A 79 13.06 0.66 -17.39
CA LEU A 79 13.51 -0.39 -18.31
C LEU A 79 12.32 -1.00 -19.05
N LEU A 80 11.25 -1.35 -18.36
CA LEU A 80 10.02 -1.85 -18.96
C LEU A 80 9.38 -0.81 -19.88
N THR A 81 9.31 0.46 -19.48
CA THR A 81 8.76 1.52 -20.33
C THR A 81 9.59 1.68 -21.60
N LYS A 82 10.92 1.67 -21.48
CA LYS A 82 11.82 1.78 -22.64
C LYS A 82 11.78 0.54 -23.54
N HIS A 83 11.57 -0.65 -23.00
CA HIS A 83 11.57 -1.90 -23.76
C HIS A 83 10.19 -2.22 -24.36
N LEU A 84 9.11 -1.96 -23.62
CA LEU A 84 7.72 -2.28 -24.00
C LEU A 84 7.03 -1.15 -24.79
N MET A 85 7.35 0.13 -24.49
CA MET A 85 6.69 1.28 -25.12
C MET A 85 7.46 1.86 -26.32
N LYS A 86 8.74 1.50 -26.50
CA LYS A 86 9.52 1.88 -27.70
C LYS A 86 9.08 1.12 -28.95
N GLU A 87 8.47 -0.06 -28.79
CA GLU A 87 7.84 -0.85 -29.87
C GLU A 87 6.54 -0.23 -30.40
N ARG A 88 5.93 0.73 -29.69
CA ARG A 88 4.67 1.39 -30.10
C ARG A 88 4.85 2.65 -30.96
N LYS A 89 6.09 2.99 -31.34
CA LYS A 89 6.40 4.17 -32.19
C LYS A 89 6.86 3.81 -33.60
N ASN A 90 6.51 2.61 -34.07
CA ASN A 90 6.65 2.17 -35.46
C ASN A 90 5.35 1.50 -35.94
N ASP A 91 4.23 2.21 -35.82
CA ASP A 91 3.02 2.13 -36.64
C ASP A 91 2.33 3.51 -36.53
#